data_AF-A0A067F4D7-F1
#
_entry.id   AF-A0A067F4D7-F1
#
_cell.length_a   1.000
_cell.length_b   1.000
_cell.length_c   1.000
_cell.angle_alpha   90.00
_cell.angle_beta   90.00
_cell.angle_gamma   90.00
#
_symmetry.space_group_name_H-M   'P 1'
#
loop_
_entity.id
_entity.type
_entity.pdbx_description
1 polymer ?
#
loop_
_entity_poly.entity_id
_entity_poly.type
_entity_poly.pdbx_seq_one_letter_code
_entity_poly.pdbx_strand_id
1 'polypeptide(L)'
;IPGLVNVDFADVRAIMKDAGSSLMGIGTATGKSRARDAALNAIQSPLLDIGIETATGIVWNITGGTDLTLFEVNTAAEVIYDLVDPSANLIFGAVIDKSLSNQVSITLIATGFKGDKLEGKGTHLSHNDVSLGMSRRSSNSGSGSVEIPEFLRQRPHIYHPRA
;
A
#
# COMPACT_ATOMS: atom_id res chain seq x y z
N ILE A 1 -17.95 11.84 -14.85
CA ILE A 1 -18.18 10.45 -14.38
C ILE A 1 -18.96 10.57 -13.08
N PRO A 2 -20.29 10.43 -13.07
CA PRO A 2 -21.03 10.31 -11.82
C PRO A 2 -20.82 8.90 -11.26
N GLY A 3 -20.44 8.78 -9.99
CA GLY A 3 -20.42 7.49 -9.30
C GLY A 3 -21.85 6.97 -9.10
N LEU A 4 -22.01 5.64 -9.10
CA LEU A 4 -23.28 4.97 -8.76
C LEU A 4 -23.65 5.25 -7.29
N VAL A 5 -22.63 5.36 -6.43
CA VAL A 5 -22.72 5.83 -5.05
C VAL A 5 -21.65 6.89 -4.87
N ASN A 6 -22.09 8.12 -4.60
CA ASN A 6 -21.19 9.24 -4.41
C ASN A 6 -20.95 9.44 -2.91
N VAL A 7 -19.71 9.26 -2.49
CA VAL A 7 -19.23 9.70 -1.18
C VAL A 7 -18.78 11.16 -1.29
N ASP A 8 -18.97 11.95 -0.24
CA ASP A 8 -18.40 13.28 -0.19
C ASP A 8 -16.94 13.28 0.30
N PHE A 9 -16.20 14.35 -0.01
CA PHE A 9 -14.82 14.48 0.42
C PHE A 9 -14.67 14.74 1.93
N ALA A 10 -15.73 15.14 2.62
CA ALA A 10 -15.68 15.38 4.06
C ALA A 10 -15.63 14.05 4.83
N ASP A 11 -16.41 13.06 4.41
CA ASP A 11 -16.42 11.70 4.96
C ASP A 11 -15.06 11.05 4.77
N VAL A 12 -14.53 11.06 3.54
CA VAL A 12 -13.20 10.50 3.25
C VAL A 12 -12.12 11.20 4.08
N ARG A 13 -12.19 12.52 4.19
CA ARG A 13 -11.26 13.29 5.02
C ARG A 13 -11.41 12.93 6.50
N ALA A 14 -12.61 12.71 7.00
CA ALA A 14 -12.83 12.36 8.40
C ALA A 14 -12.17 11.03 8.77
N ILE A 15 -12.15 10.06 7.84
CA ILE A 15 -11.42 8.79 8.04
C ILE A 15 -9.91 8.94 7.85
N MET A 16 -9.48 9.62 6.79
CA MET A 16 -8.06 9.62 6.40
C MET A 16 -7.22 10.67 7.15
N LYS A 17 -7.84 11.71 7.70
CA LYS A 17 -7.14 12.77 8.42
C LYS A 17 -6.64 12.23 9.76
N ASP A 18 -5.35 12.45 10.04
CA ASP A 18 -4.69 12.06 11.29
C ASP A 18 -4.76 10.55 11.60
N ALA A 19 -5.09 9.72 10.60
CA ALA A 19 -5.23 8.27 10.76
C ALA A 19 -3.90 7.51 10.93
N GLY A 20 -2.78 8.22 10.74
CA GLY A 20 -1.44 7.66 10.84
C GLY A 20 -1.15 6.69 9.69
N SER A 21 -0.69 5.50 10.04
CA SER A 21 -0.33 4.48 9.05
C SER A 21 -1.54 3.98 8.28
N SER A 22 -1.32 3.72 6.99
CA SER A 22 -2.33 3.20 6.08
C SER A 22 -1.78 2.05 5.27
N LEU A 23 -2.63 1.08 4.94
CA LEU A 23 -2.35 -0.01 4.03
C LEU A 23 -3.39 0.00 2.90
N MET A 24 -3.00 -0.47 1.73
CA MET A 24 -3.84 -0.46 0.53
C MET A 24 -3.96 -1.87 -0.01
N GLY A 25 -5.17 -2.29 -0.35
CA GLY A 25 -5.45 -3.55 -1.01
C GLY A 25 -6.13 -3.32 -2.35
N ILE A 26 -5.74 -4.08 -3.36
CA ILE A 26 -6.38 -4.02 -4.69
C ILE A 26 -6.74 -5.43 -5.11
N GLY A 27 -7.99 -5.59 -5.57
CA GLY A 27 -8.51 -6.85 -6.05
C GLY A 27 -9.28 -6.66 -7.34
N THR A 28 -9.13 -7.61 -8.26
CA THR A 28 -9.90 -7.64 -9.50
C THR A 28 -10.46 -9.03 -9.71
N ALA A 29 -11.65 -9.13 -10.29
CA ALA A 29 -12.22 -10.41 -10.71
C ALA A 29 -13.24 -10.25 -11.84
N THR A 30 -13.60 -11.38 -12.43
CA THR A 30 -14.53 -11.50 -13.56
C THR A 30 -15.49 -12.66 -13.34
N GLY A 31 -16.60 -12.71 -14.06
CA GLY A 31 -17.60 -13.78 -13.96
C GLY A 31 -18.70 -13.50 -12.94
N LYS A 32 -19.45 -14.54 -12.56
CA LYS A 32 -20.71 -14.39 -11.79
C LYS A 32 -20.50 -13.95 -10.33
N SER A 33 -19.37 -14.32 -9.73
CA SER A 33 -18.99 -13.99 -8.35
C SER A 33 -17.98 -12.85 -8.27
N ARG A 34 -17.76 -12.12 -9.38
CA ARG A 34 -16.66 -11.13 -9.51
C ARG A 34 -16.61 -10.08 -8.40
N ALA A 35 -17.73 -9.63 -7.87
CA ALA A 35 -17.70 -8.62 -6.82
C ALA A 35 -17.20 -9.19 -5.49
N ARG A 36 -17.69 -10.39 -5.14
CA ARG A 36 -17.22 -11.15 -3.97
C ARG A 36 -15.73 -11.49 -4.08
N ASP A 37 -15.34 -12.02 -5.23
CA ASP A 37 -13.97 -12.48 -5.46
C ASP A 37 -12.99 -11.29 -5.53
N ALA A 38 -13.41 -10.16 -6.13
CA ALA A 38 -12.61 -8.93 -6.12
C ALA A 38 -12.43 -8.39 -4.69
N ALA A 39 -13.45 -8.48 -3.84
CA ALA A 39 -13.34 -8.05 -2.45
C ALA A 39 -12.34 -8.95 -1.69
N LEU A 40 -12.47 -10.27 -1.81
CA LEU A 40 -11.53 -11.21 -1.20
C LEU A 40 -10.09 -10.98 -1.69
N ASN A 41 -9.90 -10.79 -2.99
CA ASN A 41 -8.59 -10.51 -3.57
C ASN A 41 -8.00 -9.19 -3.06
N ALA A 42 -8.84 -8.16 -2.82
CA ALA A 42 -8.38 -6.88 -2.28
C ALA A 42 -7.90 -7.04 -0.83
N ILE A 43 -8.62 -7.82 -0.02
CA ILE A 43 -8.29 -8.07 1.39
C ILE A 43 -7.06 -8.96 1.54
N GLN A 44 -6.90 -9.93 0.65
CA GLN A 44 -5.74 -10.84 0.61
C GLN A 44 -4.56 -10.26 -0.17
N SER A 45 -4.62 -8.98 -0.54
CA SER A 45 -3.56 -8.34 -1.32
C SER A 45 -2.25 -8.32 -0.52
N PRO A 46 -1.09 -8.63 -1.14
CA PRO A 46 0.22 -8.55 -0.47
C PRO A 46 0.60 -7.16 0.02
N LEU A 47 -0.17 -6.13 -0.36
CA LEU A 47 0.01 -4.74 0.08
C LEU A 47 -0.68 -4.47 1.45
N LEU A 48 -1.45 -5.43 1.97
CA LEU A 48 -2.06 -5.44 3.29
C LEU A 48 -1.29 -6.40 4.21
N ASP A 49 -0.08 -6.00 4.64
CA ASP A 49 0.78 -6.82 5.50
C ASP A 49 0.15 -7.14 6.87
N ILE A 50 -0.59 -6.17 7.42
CA ILE A 50 -1.37 -6.30 8.63
C ILE A 50 -2.82 -6.27 8.14
N GLY A 51 -3.53 -7.39 8.26
CA GLY A 51 -4.89 -7.52 7.75
C GLY A 51 -5.84 -6.41 8.25
N ILE A 52 -7.01 -6.31 7.63
CA ILE A 52 -7.94 -5.20 7.87
C ILE A 52 -8.72 -5.31 9.18
N GLU A 53 -8.55 -6.40 9.93
CA GLU A 53 -9.34 -6.73 11.12
C GLU A 53 -9.12 -5.72 12.26
N THR A 54 -7.96 -5.06 12.27
CA THR A 54 -7.59 -4.10 13.33
C THR A 54 -7.66 -2.64 12.88
N ALA A 55 -8.07 -2.38 11.64
CA ALA A 55 -8.20 -1.04 11.11
C ALA A 55 -9.41 -0.33 11.75
N THR A 56 -9.23 0.92 12.16
CA THR A 56 -10.32 1.72 12.76
C THR A 56 -11.06 2.56 11.72
N GLY A 57 -10.48 2.72 10.53
CA GLY A 57 -11.09 3.44 9.41
C GLY A 57 -10.76 2.78 8.08
N ILE A 58 -11.77 2.52 7.26
CA ILE A 58 -11.63 1.87 5.95
C ILE A 58 -12.37 2.68 4.90
N VAL A 59 -11.66 3.01 3.82
CA VAL A 59 -12.21 3.62 2.62
C VAL A 59 -12.02 2.63 1.48
N TRP A 60 -13.08 2.25 0.79
CA TRP A 60 -12.96 1.42 -0.40
C TRP A 60 -13.78 1.95 -1.56
N ASN A 61 -13.39 1.56 -2.76
CA ASN A 61 -14.06 1.92 -3.99
C ASN A 61 -14.21 0.69 -4.87
N ILE A 62 -15.40 0.50 -5.41
CA ILE A 62 -15.69 -0.50 -6.44
C ILE A 62 -15.85 0.18 -7.79
N THR A 63 -15.10 -0.32 -8.77
CA THR A 63 -15.17 0.13 -10.16
C THR A 63 -15.57 -1.04 -11.03
N GLY A 64 -16.56 -0.84 -11.89
CA GLY A 64 -17.01 -1.85 -12.84
C GLY A 64 -17.53 -1.21 -14.12
N GLY A 65 -17.86 -2.07 -15.08
CA GLY A 65 -18.49 -1.65 -16.33
C GLY A 65 -19.91 -1.11 -16.14
N THR A 66 -20.57 -0.78 -17.24
CA THR A 66 -22.00 -0.40 -17.22
C THR A 66 -22.93 -1.54 -16.77
N ASP A 67 -22.38 -2.74 -16.66
CA ASP A 67 -22.99 -3.96 -16.17
C ASP A 67 -22.82 -4.16 -14.65
N LEU A 68 -22.17 -3.23 -13.93
CA LEU A 68 -22.08 -3.27 -12.47
C LEU A 68 -23.46 -3.02 -11.83
N THR A 69 -23.90 -3.95 -11.00
CA THR A 69 -25.21 -3.89 -10.34
C THR A 69 -25.10 -3.51 -8.86
N LEU A 70 -26.18 -2.96 -8.28
CA LEU A 70 -26.26 -2.71 -6.83
C LEU A 70 -26.15 -3.99 -6.00
N PHE A 71 -26.64 -5.12 -6.53
CA PHE A 71 -26.49 -6.42 -5.88
C PHE A 71 -25.01 -6.79 -5.69
N GLU A 72 -24.21 -6.62 -6.74
CA GLU A 72 -22.77 -6.86 -6.69
C GLU A 72 -22.05 -5.94 -5.71
N VAL A 73 -22.41 -4.65 -5.69
CA VAL A 73 -21.88 -3.69 -4.71
C VAL A 73 -22.21 -4.16 -3.29
N ASN A 74 -23.45 -4.59 -3.03
CA ASN A 74 -23.86 -5.09 -1.72
C ASN A 74 -23.11 -6.38 -1.32
N THR A 75 -22.94 -7.33 -2.25
CA THR A 75 -22.16 -8.56 -1.99
C THR A 75 -20.70 -8.25 -1.63
N ALA A 76 -20.06 -7.31 -2.32
CA ALA A 76 -18.71 -6.88 -1.97
C ALA A 76 -18.67 -6.21 -0.59
N ALA A 77 -19.66 -5.38 -0.28
CA ALA A 77 -19.77 -4.72 1.02
C ALA A 77 -19.91 -5.74 2.16
N GLU A 78 -20.79 -6.74 2.04
CA GLU A 78 -20.98 -7.81 3.03
C GLU A 78 -19.66 -8.52 3.36
N VAL A 79 -18.87 -8.90 2.34
CA VAL A 79 -17.56 -9.54 2.55
C VAL A 79 -16.60 -8.65 3.34
N ILE A 80 -16.55 -7.35 3.03
CA ILE A 80 -15.66 -6.42 3.73
C ILE A 80 -16.17 -6.20 5.16
N TYR A 81 -17.47 -6.03 5.38
CA TYR A 81 -18.05 -5.85 6.71
C TYR A 81 -17.85 -7.06 7.63
N ASP A 82 -17.88 -8.28 7.10
CA ASP A 82 -17.71 -9.51 7.90
C ASP A 82 -16.28 -9.68 8.44
N LEU A 83 -15.29 -9.01 7.84
CA LEU A 83 -13.87 -9.18 8.16
C LEU A 83 -13.26 -8.01 8.95
N VAL A 84 -13.99 -6.91 9.09
CA VAL A 84 -13.51 -5.69 9.75
C VAL A 84 -14.04 -5.60 11.18
N ASP A 85 -13.37 -4.81 12.01
CA ASP A 85 -13.87 -4.53 13.36
C ASP A 85 -15.27 -3.87 13.28
N PRO A 86 -16.28 -4.35 14.04
CA PRO A 86 -17.62 -3.75 14.02
C PRO A 86 -17.68 -2.28 14.46
N SER A 87 -16.64 -1.78 15.13
CA SER A 87 -16.49 -0.38 15.52
C SER A 87 -15.70 0.45 14.48
N ALA A 88 -15.20 -0.16 13.42
CA ALA A 88 -14.50 0.55 12.35
C ALA A 88 -15.47 1.44 11.57
N ASN A 89 -15.01 2.65 11.24
CA ASN A 89 -15.75 3.52 10.33
C ASN A 89 -15.49 3.07 8.89
N LEU A 90 -16.55 2.81 8.12
CA LEU A 90 -16.45 2.30 6.76
C LEU A 90 -17.10 3.26 5.76
N ILE A 91 -16.35 3.62 4.72
CA ILE A 91 -16.80 4.44 3.62
C ILE A 91 -16.62 3.67 2.32
N PHE A 92 -17.65 3.68 1.47
CA PHE A 92 -17.58 3.02 0.17
C PHE A 92 -18.05 3.92 -0.97
N GLY A 93 -17.28 3.95 -2.06
CA GLY A 93 -17.64 4.57 -3.33
C GLY A 93 -17.92 3.53 -4.40
N ALA A 94 -18.77 3.87 -5.37
CA ALA A 94 -18.99 3.04 -6.54
C ALA A 94 -18.88 3.86 -7.82
N VAL A 95 -18.05 3.43 -8.76
CA VAL A 95 -17.76 4.14 -10.01
C VAL A 95 -18.04 3.24 -11.22
N ILE A 96 -18.69 3.81 -12.22
CA ILE A 96 -18.90 3.16 -13.50
C ILE A 96 -17.81 3.61 -14.48
N ASP A 97 -16.98 2.67 -14.93
CA ASP A 97 -15.99 2.87 -15.97
C ASP A 97 -16.40 2.07 -17.22
N LYS A 98 -16.74 2.79 -18.29
CA LYS A 98 -17.19 2.19 -19.56
C LYS A 98 -16.10 1.40 -20.29
N SER A 99 -14.83 1.57 -19.91
CA SER A 99 -13.73 0.79 -20.48
C SER A 99 -13.67 -0.62 -19.91
N LEU A 100 -14.27 -0.85 -18.73
CA LEU A 100 -14.38 -2.17 -18.12
C LEU A 100 -15.61 -2.91 -18.67
N SER A 101 -15.43 -4.20 -18.92
CA SER A 101 -16.51 -5.10 -19.34
C SER A 101 -16.35 -6.45 -18.65
N ASN A 102 -17.42 -6.94 -18.02
CA ASN A 102 -17.42 -8.21 -17.29
C ASN A 102 -16.35 -8.31 -16.17
N GLN A 103 -15.79 -7.18 -15.73
CA GLN A 103 -14.76 -7.10 -14.71
C GLN A 103 -15.16 -6.09 -13.62
N VAL A 104 -14.78 -6.43 -12.38
CA VAL A 104 -14.86 -5.54 -11.23
C VAL A 104 -13.47 -5.37 -10.64
N SER A 105 -13.14 -4.14 -10.25
CA SER A 105 -11.95 -3.79 -9.49
C SER A 105 -12.37 -3.15 -8.18
N ILE A 106 -11.81 -3.62 -7.07
CA ILE A 106 -11.97 -3.02 -5.75
C ILE A 106 -10.61 -2.51 -5.29
N THR A 107 -10.62 -1.27 -4.82
CA THR A 107 -9.50 -0.65 -4.12
C THR A 107 -9.93 -0.39 -2.70
N LEU A 108 -9.14 -0.85 -1.73
CA LEU A 108 -9.38 -0.69 -0.31
C LEU A 108 -8.20 0.03 0.33
N ILE A 109 -8.47 0.96 1.22
CA ILE A 109 -7.50 1.69 2.01
C ILE A 109 -7.91 1.53 3.47
N ALA A 110 -7.07 0.84 4.25
CA ALA A 110 -7.25 0.64 5.67
C ALA A 110 -6.32 1.59 6.44
N THR A 111 -6.82 2.17 7.53
CA THR A 111 -6.14 3.21 8.30
C THR A 111 -6.39 3.05 9.79
N GLY A 112 -5.59 3.74 10.61
CA GLY A 112 -5.81 3.81 12.05
C GLY A 112 -5.52 2.49 12.77
N PHE A 113 -4.50 1.76 12.30
CA PHE A 113 -3.96 0.59 12.96
C PHE A 113 -3.38 0.98 14.33
N LYS A 114 -3.91 0.38 15.40
CA LYS A 114 -3.45 0.64 16.78
C LYS A 114 -2.10 -0.03 16.98
N GLY A 115 -1.03 0.76 16.99
CA GLY A 115 0.26 0.37 17.53
C GLY A 115 0.86 -0.86 16.86
N ASP A 116 1.37 -0.66 15.65
CA ASP A 116 2.71 -1.15 15.39
C ASP A 116 3.45 -0.14 14.54
N LYS A 117 4.74 -0.01 14.80
CA LYS A 117 5.66 0.78 14.01
C LYS A 117 5.67 0.21 12.58
N LEU A 118 4.76 0.69 11.74
CA LEU A 118 5.05 0.89 10.33
C LEU A 118 6.02 2.09 10.23
N GLU A 119 7.14 2.03 10.97
CA GLU A 119 8.34 2.79 10.65
C GLU A 119 8.83 2.18 9.35
N GLY A 120 8.25 2.66 8.24
CA GLY A 120 8.90 2.53 6.96
C GLY A 120 10.34 2.98 7.15
N LYS A 121 11.28 2.14 6.71
CA LYS A 121 12.59 2.58 6.23
C LYS A 121 12.34 3.53 5.05
N GLY A 122 11.76 4.69 5.32
CA GLY A 122 11.78 5.82 4.43
C GLY A 122 13.22 6.29 4.41
N THR A 123 13.92 5.96 3.34
CA THR A 123 15.14 6.65 2.96
C THR A 123 14.79 8.12 2.79
N HIS A 124 14.99 8.89 3.85
CA HIS A 124 14.93 10.35 3.80
C HIS A 124 16.08 10.80 2.90
N LEU A 125 15.79 10.98 1.61
CA LEU A 125 16.66 11.65 0.66
C LEU A 125 16.76 13.11 1.08
N SER A 126 17.66 13.39 2.02
CA SER A 126 18.02 14.76 2.39
C SER A 126 18.89 15.35 1.29
N HIS A 127 18.31 16.26 0.51
CA HIS A 127 19.05 17.30 -0.19
C HIS A 127 19.76 18.18 0.86
N ASN A 128 21.09 18.07 0.96
CA ASN A 128 22.03 19.18 0.81
C ASN A 128 23.41 18.90 1.45
N ASP A 129 24.41 19.51 0.80
CA ASP A 129 25.74 19.86 1.27
C ASP A 129 26.86 18.80 1.25
N VAL A 130 27.57 18.85 0.12
CA VAL A 130 28.96 18.42 -0.05
C VAL A 130 29.88 19.29 0.80
N SER A 131 30.53 18.68 1.79
CA SER A 131 31.79 19.16 2.37
C SER A 131 32.60 17.99 2.93
N LEU A 132 33.74 17.72 2.28
CA LEU A 132 34.75 16.75 2.71
C LEU A 132 35.47 17.27 3.98
N GLY A 133 35.66 16.38 4.98
CA GLY A 133 36.46 16.68 6.16
C GLY A 133 36.72 15.49 7.09
N MET A 134 37.81 14.78 6.80
CA MET A 134 38.64 13.86 7.61
C MET A 134 38.30 13.54 9.10
N SER A 135 38.15 12.24 9.37
CA SER A 135 38.55 11.44 10.56
C SER A 135 38.14 11.81 12.01
N ARG A 136 37.50 10.84 12.71
CA ARG A 136 37.98 10.20 13.97
C ARG A 136 37.10 8.99 14.41
N ARG A 137 37.78 7.85 14.61
CA ARG A 137 37.59 6.65 15.50
C ARG A 137 36.35 6.58 16.42
N SER A 138 35.85 5.44 16.94
CA SER A 138 35.96 3.98 16.80
C SER A 138 35.13 3.39 17.96
N SER A 139 34.32 2.35 17.77
CA SER A 139 34.14 1.26 18.76
C SER A 139 33.25 0.11 18.26
N ASN A 140 33.93 -0.93 17.79
CA ASN A 140 33.72 -2.37 17.95
C ASN A 140 32.40 -2.92 18.54
N SER A 141 31.75 -3.85 17.80
CA SER A 141 31.28 -5.14 18.36
C SER A 141 30.95 -6.17 17.26
N GLY A 142 31.83 -7.17 17.08
CA GLY A 142 31.44 -8.58 17.12
C GLY A 142 30.77 -9.28 15.92
N SER A 143 31.59 -10.13 15.26
CA SER A 143 31.27 -11.42 14.61
C SER A 143 30.67 -11.43 13.20
N GLY A 144 31.38 -12.12 12.29
CA GLY A 144 30.95 -12.43 10.93
C GLY A 144 32.07 -12.23 9.91
N SER A 145 32.97 -13.21 9.80
CA SER A 145 33.99 -13.26 8.75
C SER A 145 33.34 -13.30 7.37
N VAL A 146 33.42 -12.20 6.62
CA VAL A 146 33.16 -12.20 5.18
C VAL A 146 34.51 -12.29 4.48
N GLU A 147 34.82 -13.48 3.93
CA GLU A 147 35.97 -13.66 3.06
C GLU A 147 35.80 -12.84 1.79
N ILE A 148 36.73 -11.92 1.55
CA ILE A 148 36.77 -11.09 0.35
C ILE A 148 37.45 -11.90 -0.78
N PRO A 149 36.78 -12.13 -1.92
CA PRO A 149 37.37 -12.81 -3.07
C PRO A 149 38.59 -12.06 -3.64
N GLU A 150 39.55 -12.81 -4.20
CA GLU A 150 40.88 -12.34 -4.63
C GLU A 150 40.85 -11.15 -5.61
N PHE A 151 39.81 -11.01 -6.42
CA PHE A 151 39.68 -9.93 -7.41
C PHE A 151 39.57 -8.52 -6.78
N LEU A 152 39.22 -8.40 -5.48
CA LEU A 152 39.11 -7.12 -4.77
C LEU A 152 40.42 -6.67 -4.12
N ARG A 153 41.49 -7.49 -4.13
CA ARG A 153 42.79 -7.11 -3.55
C ARG A 153 43.67 -6.26 -4.46
N GLN A 154 43.31 -6.11 -5.74
CA GLN A 154 44.13 -5.36 -6.69
C GLN A 154 43.29 -4.22 -7.30
N ARG A 155 43.48 -2.99 -6.80
CA ARG A 155 43.05 -1.81 -7.55
C ARG A 155 43.96 -1.65 -8.78
N PRO A 156 43.42 -1.30 -9.95
CA PRO A 156 44.21 -1.06 -11.15
C PRO A 156 45.07 0.19 -10.93
N HIS A 157 46.36 0.08 -11.21
CA HIS A 157 47.24 1.25 -11.37
C HIS A 157 46.74 2.03 -12.59
N ILE A 158 46.08 3.17 -12.34
CA ILE A 158 45.81 4.16 -13.39
C ILE A 158 47.12 4.90 -13.66
N TYR A 159 47.70 4.64 -14.82
CA TYR A 159 48.88 5.32 -15.36
C TYR A 159 48.45 6.71 -15.86
N HIS A 160 49.04 7.78 -15.33
CA HIS A 160 48.96 9.11 -15.96
C HIS A 160 50.21 9.31 -16.84
N PRO A 161 50.07 9.78 -18.10
CA PRO A 161 51.21 10.20 -18.88
C PRO A 161 51.60 11.64 -18.49
N ARG A 162 52.90 11.94 -18.47
CA ARG A 162 53.39 13.31 -18.60
C ARG A 162 54.45 13.38 -19.69
N ALA A 163 54.21 14.37 -20.56
CA ALA A 163 55.07 15.12 -21.48
C ALA A 163 56.39 14.47 -21.93
#